data_AF-A0A2H0WTS1-F1
#
_entry.id   AF-A0A2H0WTS1-F1
#
_cell.length_a   1.000
_cell.length_b   1.000
_cell.length_c   1.000
_cell.angle_alpha   90.00
_cell.angle_beta   90.00
_cell.angle_gamma   90.00
#
_symmetry.space_group_name_H-M   'P 1'
#
loop_
_entity.id
_entity.type
_entity.pdbx_description
1 polymer ?
#
loop_
_entity_poly.entity_id
_entity_poly.type
_entity_poly.pdbx_seq_one_letter_code
_entity_poly.pdbx_strand_id
1 'polypeptide(L)'
;IGSGSIRVKQFGPVVTLSDLVSCFPYDDSIQRFSITGAQLKRIFSHFMRSENRDGEGECYQVNQGVEAVYLDKERKLLSLKIEGKIVEDRLNYTLGIQGYHFNNSAQYLNITNEELLTSGKTKVLTTSAQEVLKEFLRNNQNIGRKIEQRLVYV
;
A
#
# COMPACT_ATOMS: atom_id res chain seq x y z
N ILE A 1 -1.13 0.25 -2.09
CA ILE A 1 -1.74 0.03 -3.43
C ILE A 1 -1.67 -1.45 -3.75
N GLY A 2 -2.72 -2.07 -4.28
CA GLY A 2 -2.71 -3.48 -4.66
C GLY A 2 -1.78 -3.73 -5.84
N SER A 3 -0.93 -4.76 -5.77
CA SER A 3 0.10 -5.04 -6.77
C SER A 3 -0.51 -5.44 -8.10
N GLY A 4 -1.69 -6.07 -8.10
CA GLY A 4 -2.45 -6.41 -9.31
C GLY A 4 -2.88 -5.19 -10.14
N SER A 5 -2.85 -3.99 -9.56
CA SER A 5 -3.15 -2.75 -10.30
C SER A 5 -1.98 -2.23 -11.15
N ILE A 6 -0.78 -2.79 -10.97
CA ILE A 6 0.44 -2.42 -11.72
C ILE A 6 0.73 -3.51 -12.76
N ARG A 7 0.80 -3.13 -14.04
CA ARG A 7 0.78 -4.06 -15.19
C ARG A 7 2.13 -4.25 -15.88
N VAL A 8 3.14 -3.43 -15.56
CA VAL A 8 4.48 -3.55 -16.14
C VAL A 8 5.55 -3.60 -15.04
N LYS A 9 6.68 -4.26 -15.34
CA LYS A 9 7.80 -4.41 -14.39
C LYS A 9 8.70 -3.18 -14.31
N GLN A 10 8.87 -2.47 -15.42
CA GLN A 10 9.73 -1.30 -15.51
C GLN A 10 9.28 -0.41 -16.67
N PHE A 11 9.54 0.89 -16.55
CA PHE A 11 9.41 1.84 -17.65
C PHE A 11 10.69 1.91 -18.49
N GLY A 12 10.55 2.35 -19.74
CA GLY A 12 11.67 2.74 -20.58
C GLY A 12 12.29 4.08 -20.16
N PRO A 13 13.39 4.51 -20.82
CA PRO A 13 14.08 5.76 -20.50
C PRO A 13 13.21 7.01 -20.76
N VAL A 14 12.27 6.91 -21.70
CA VAL A 14 11.25 7.94 -21.96
C VAL A 14 9.91 7.35 -21.55
N VAL A 15 9.20 8.04 -20.66
CA VAL A 15 7.87 7.64 -20.20
C VAL A 15 6.83 8.55 -20.83
N THR A 16 6.01 7.99 -21.70
CA THR A 16 4.87 8.69 -22.28
C THR A 16 3.64 8.55 -21.39
N LEU A 17 2.62 9.37 -21.66
CA LEU A 17 1.31 9.20 -21.01
C LEU A 17 0.71 7.82 -21.30
N SER A 18 0.91 7.31 -22.52
CA SER A 18 0.43 5.97 -22.89
C SER A 18 1.09 4.89 -22.02
N ASP A 19 2.40 4.97 -21.81
CA ASP A 19 3.13 4.02 -20.97
C ASP A 19 2.57 4.02 -19.54
N LEU A 20 2.34 5.20 -18.98
CA LEU A 20 1.81 5.35 -17.63
C LEU A 20 0.41 4.74 -17.50
N VAL A 21 -0.50 5.04 -18.43
CA VAL A 21 -1.87 4.51 -18.40
C VAL A 21 -1.89 3.00 -18.65
N SER A 22 -1.03 2.48 -19.53
CA SER A 22 -0.89 1.03 -19.72
C SER A 22 -0.32 0.32 -18.49
N CYS A 23 0.61 0.96 -17.77
CA CYS A 23 1.17 0.45 -16.52
C CYS A 23 0.13 0.44 -15.38
N PHE A 24 -0.63 1.52 -15.24
CA PHE A 24 -1.57 1.71 -14.14
C PHE A 24 -2.93 2.17 -14.69
N PRO A 25 -3.72 1.25 -15.27
CA PRO A 25 -4.94 1.59 -16.02
C PRO A 25 -6.11 2.01 -15.12
N TYR A 26 -6.01 1.78 -13.82
CA TYR A 26 -7.06 2.05 -12.86
C TYR A 26 -6.93 3.48 -12.32
N ASP A 27 -7.91 4.32 -12.64
CA ASP A 27 -8.05 5.60 -11.97
C ASP A 27 -9.08 5.50 -10.86
N ASP A 28 -8.63 5.71 -9.63
CA ASP A 28 -9.45 5.60 -8.42
C ASP A 28 -9.02 6.67 -7.42
N SER A 29 -9.95 7.01 -6.54
CA SER A 29 -9.70 7.89 -5.40
C SER A 29 -8.76 7.24 -4.39
N ILE A 30 -7.98 8.06 -3.69
CA ILE A 30 -7.21 7.64 -2.52
C ILE A 30 -7.78 8.35 -1.30
N GLN A 31 -8.17 7.56 -0.30
CA GLN A 31 -8.71 8.02 0.96
C GLN A 31 -7.72 7.76 2.08
N ARG A 32 -7.59 8.74 2.98
CA ARG A 32 -6.77 8.65 4.19
C ARG A 32 -7.65 8.34 5.38
N PHE A 33 -7.25 7.36 6.16
CA PHE A 33 -7.85 6.97 7.43
C PHE A 33 -6.84 7.13 8.57
N SER A 34 -7.34 7.44 9.77
CA SER A 34 -6.56 7.35 11.01
C SER A 34 -6.87 6.04 11.70
N ILE A 35 -5.87 5.20 11.89
CA ILE A 35 -5.99 3.87 12.50
C ILE A 35 -4.98 3.67 13.62
N THR A 36 -5.26 2.75 14.53
CA THR A 36 -4.32 2.41 15.61
C THR A 36 -3.17 1.55 15.09
N GLY A 37 -2.05 1.52 15.82
CA GLY A 37 -0.94 0.62 15.50
C GLY A 37 -1.34 -0.85 15.55
N ALA A 38 -2.28 -1.22 16.44
CA ALA A 38 -2.83 -2.57 16.50
C ALA A 38 -3.58 -2.93 15.20
N GLN A 39 -4.43 -2.04 14.71
CA GLN A 39 -5.11 -2.20 13.42
C GLN A 39 -4.12 -2.29 12.27
N LEU A 40 -3.11 -1.40 12.25
CA LEU A 40 -2.07 -1.39 11.22
C LEU A 40 -1.29 -2.73 11.21
N LYS A 41 -0.86 -3.23 12.37
CA LYS A 41 -0.20 -4.54 12.47
C LYS A 41 -1.10 -5.68 12.02
N ARG A 42 -2.40 -5.64 12.34
CA ARG A 42 -3.38 -6.64 11.90
C ARG A 42 -3.49 -6.68 10.38
N ILE A 43 -3.54 -5.50 9.75
CA ILE A 43 -3.57 -5.36 8.29
C ILE A 43 -2.33 -5.99 7.66
N PHE A 44 -1.13 -5.59 8.11
CA PHE A 44 0.13 -6.16 7.59
C PHE A 44 0.25 -7.66 7.83
N SER A 45 -0.14 -8.13 9.01
CA SER A 45 -0.13 -9.56 9.34
C SER A 45 -1.07 -10.37 8.44
N HIS A 46 -2.15 -9.78 7.94
CA HIS A 46 -3.12 -10.44 7.06
C HIS A 46 -2.63 -10.46 5.62
N PHE A 47 -2.23 -9.32 5.06
CA PHE A 47 -1.91 -9.29 3.63
C PHE A 47 -0.55 -9.92 3.32
N MET A 48 0.40 -9.93 4.26
CA MET A 48 1.74 -10.50 4.07
C MET A 48 1.79 -12.03 4.19
N ARG A 49 0.66 -12.70 4.41
CA ARG A 49 0.61 -14.16 4.51
C ARG A 49 1.07 -14.85 3.22
N SER A 50 1.60 -16.06 3.36
CA SER A 50 1.97 -16.92 2.22
C SER A 50 0.80 -17.21 1.29
N GLU A 51 -0.40 -17.32 1.85
CA GLU A 51 -1.66 -17.60 1.18
C GLU A 51 -2.06 -16.48 0.21
N ASN A 52 -1.48 -15.29 0.33
CA ASN A 52 -1.71 -14.21 -0.63
C ASN A 52 -0.68 -14.16 -1.77
N ARG A 53 0.30 -15.07 -1.77
CA ARG A 53 1.44 -15.11 -2.71
C ARG A 53 1.43 -16.35 -3.60
N ASP A 54 0.27 -16.96 -3.79
CA ASP A 54 0.06 -18.14 -4.64
C ASP A 54 -0.38 -17.82 -6.07
N GLY A 55 -0.59 -16.54 -6.39
CA GLY A 55 -1.04 -16.05 -7.70
C GLY A 55 -2.52 -15.66 -7.76
N GLU A 56 -3.32 -16.07 -6.77
CA GLU A 56 -4.75 -15.75 -6.65
C GLU A 56 -4.99 -14.66 -5.58
N GLY A 57 -4.07 -14.48 -4.64
CA GLY A 57 -4.18 -13.51 -3.56
C GLY A 57 -3.77 -12.07 -3.89
N GLU A 58 -4.07 -11.17 -2.95
CA GLU A 58 -3.76 -9.74 -3.06
C GLU A 58 -2.48 -9.36 -2.31
N CYS A 59 -1.47 -8.93 -3.07
CA CYS A 59 -0.21 -8.38 -2.55
C CYS A 59 -0.24 -6.85 -2.59
N TYR A 60 0.43 -6.17 -1.65
CA TYR A 60 0.42 -4.70 -1.58
C TYR A 60 1.80 -4.07 -1.78
N GLN A 61 1.81 -2.92 -2.46
CA GLN A 61 2.92 -1.99 -2.54
C GLN A 61 2.78 -0.89 -1.46
N VAL A 62 3.89 -0.57 -0.81
CA VAL A 62 3.99 0.39 0.31
C VAL A 62 4.94 1.54 -0.01
N ASN A 63 4.76 2.69 0.64
CA ASN A 63 5.60 3.87 0.44
C ASN A 63 6.98 3.74 1.12
N GLN A 64 7.88 4.70 0.89
CA GLN A 64 9.26 4.69 1.40
C GLN A 64 9.42 4.71 2.92
N GLY A 65 8.37 5.13 3.64
CA GLY A 65 8.40 5.18 5.09
C GLY A 65 8.08 3.84 5.74
N VAL A 66 7.68 2.81 4.99
CA VAL A 66 7.25 1.53 5.54
C VAL A 66 8.35 0.48 5.41
N GLU A 67 8.62 -0.21 6.51
CA GLU A 67 9.45 -1.42 6.53
C GLU A 67 8.73 -2.50 7.34
N ALA A 68 8.57 -3.69 6.76
CA ALA A 68 7.92 -4.82 7.43
C ALA A 68 8.68 -6.13 7.17
N VAL A 69 8.78 -6.96 8.21
CA VAL A 69 9.37 -8.30 8.15
C VAL A 69 8.33 -9.30 8.60
N TYR A 70 8.07 -10.30 7.78
CA TYR A 70 7.10 -11.36 8.03
C TYR A 70 7.81 -12.72 8.04
N LEU A 71 7.52 -13.53 9.04
CA LEU A 71 8.10 -14.87 9.20
C LEU A 71 7.13 -15.92 8.68
N ASP A 72 7.46 -16.52 7.54
CA ASP A 72 6.59 -17.45 6.80
C ASP A 72 6.35 -18.74 7.59
N LYS A 73 7.41 -19.25 8.23
CA LYS A 73 7.34 -20.49 9.03
C LYS A 73 6.35 -20.40 10.18
N GLU A 74 6.28 -19.24 10.82
CA GLU A 74 5.42 -19.01 11.99
C GLU A 74 4.14 -18.25 11.64
N ARG A 75 3.94 -17.89 10.36
CA ARG A 75 2.80 -17.13 9.85
C ARG A 75 2.53 -15.86 10.67
N LYS A 76 3.60 -15.11 11.00
CA LYS A 76 3.50 -13.92 11.86
C LYS A 76 4.31 -12.74 11.35
N LEU A 77 3.81 -11.54 11.62
CA LEU A 77 4.54 -10.30 11.42
C LEU A 77 5.59 -10.15 12.53
N LEU A 78 6.88 -10.16 12.16
CA LEU A 78 8.00 -10.04 13.10
C LEU A 78 8.22 -8.59 13.52
N SER A 79 8.24 -7.68 12.55
CA SER A 79 8.44 -6.26 12.81
C SER A 79 7.73 -5.41 11.78
N LEU A 80 7.21 -4.27 12.24
CA LEU A 80 6.66 -3.21 11.39
C LEU A 80 7.21 -1.88 11.88
N LYS A 81 7.81 -1.11 10.98
CA LYS A 81 8.34 0.21 11.23
C LYS A 81 7.74 1.22 10.26
N ILE A 82 7.47 2.41 10.78
CA ILE A 82 7.04 3.58 10.03
C ILE A 82 8.05 4.70 10.31
N GLU A 83 8.68 5.22 9.26
CA GLU A 83 9.73 6.23 9.32
C GLU A 83 10.88 5.83 10.28
N GLY A 84 11.29 4.56 10.21
CA GLY A 84 12.33 3.98 11.06
C GLY A 84 11.91 3.67 12.50
N LYS A 85 10.70 4.03 12.92
CA LYS A 85 10.18 3.79 14.29
C LYS A 85 9.28 2.56 14.32
N ILE A 86 9.44 1.71 15.34
CA ILE A 86 8.59 0.54 15.55
C ILE A 86 7.14 0.99 15.78
N VAL A 87 6.18 0.28 15.16
CA VAL A 87 4.76 0.55 15.36
C VAL A 87 4.31 0.16 16.76
N GLU A 88 3.70 1.10 17.47
CA GLU A 88 3.16 0.93 18.81
C GLU A 88 1.63 0.80 18.76
N ASP A 89 1.07 -0.17 19.48
CA ASP A 89 -0.33 -0.56 19.32
C ASP A 89 -1.33 0.55 19.63
N ARG A 90 -1.00 1.40 20.59
CA ARG A 90 -1.87 2.48 21.10
C ARG A 90 -1.69 3.81 20.36
N LEU A 91 -0.67 3.94 19.51
CA LEU A 91 -0.46 5.15 18.73
C LEU A 91 -1.33 5.16 17.47
N ASN A 92 -1.66 6.35 17.00
CA ASN A 92 -2.42 6.55 15.77
C ASN A 92 -1.48 6.76 14.59
N TYR A 93 -1.80 6.11 13.47
CA TYR A 93 -1.10 6.19 12.20
C TYR A 93 -2.07 6.63 11.11
N THR A 94 -1.53 7.18 10.03
CA THR A 94 -2.33 7.52 8.85
C THR A 94 -2.10 6.51 7.74
N LEU A 95 -3.19 6.00 7.19
CA LEU A 95 -3.17 5.00 6.13
C LEU A 95 -3.92 5.54 4.90
N GLY A 96 -3.24 5.59 3.76
CA GLY A 96 -3.84 5.91 2.47
C GLY A 96 -4.17 4.64 1.68
N ILE A 97 -5.44 4.43 1.36
CA ILE A 97 -5.89 3.30 0.53
C ILE A 97 -6.75 3.79 -0.64
N GLN A 98 -6.73 3.04 -1.74
CA GLN A 98 -7.61 3.30 -2.88
C GLN A 98 -9.05 2.90 -2.54
N GLY A 99 -10.02 3.58 -3.16
CA GLY A 99 -11.45 3.31 -3.00
C GLY A 99 -11.82 1.83 -3.17
N TYR A 100 -11.25 1.15 -4.17
CA TYR A 100 -11.43 -0.28 -4.37
C TYR A 100 -11.02 -1.12 -3.15
N HIS A 101 -9.87 -0.83 -2.55
CA HIS A 101 -9.38 -1.57 -1.38
C HIS A 101 -10.10 -1.16 -0.09
N PHE A 102 -10.65 0.04 -0.02
CA PHE A 102 -11.57 0.43 1.06
C PHE A 102 -12.85 -0.39 1.00
N ASN A 103 -13.48 -0.51 -0.18
CA ASN A 103 -14.71 -1.27 -0.37
C ASN A 103 -14.52 -2.78 -0.10
N ASN A 104 -13.33 -3.31 -0.33
CA ASN A 104 -12.99 -4.72 -0.09
C ASN A 104 -12.05 -4.91 1.13
N SER A 105 -12.07 -3.97 2.07
CA SER A 105 -11.11 -3.93 3.19
C SER A 105 -11.24 -5.15 4.12
N ALA A 106 -12.46 -5.64 4.36
CA ALA A 106 -12.67 -6.81 5.20
C ALA A 106 -11.97 -8.05 4.63
N GLN A 107 -12.09 -8.27 3.32
CA GLN A 107 -11.51 -9.42 2.63
C GLN A 107 -9.98 -9.32 2.54
N TYR A 108 -9.46 -8.18 2.04
CA TYR A 108 -8.04 -8.08 1.69
C TYR A 108 -7.14 -7.51 2.79
N LEU A 109 -7.70 -6.77 3.75
CA LEU A 109 -6.96 -6.08 4.80
C LEU A 109 -7.34 -6.52 6.23
N ASN A 110 -8.36 -7.37 6.40
CA ASN A 110 -8.85 -7.82 7.71
C ASN A 110 -9.25 -6.66 8.63
N ILE A 111 -9.91 -5.67 8.05
CA ILE A 111 -10.45 -4.54 8.78
C ILE A 111 -11.73 -4.13 8.08
N THR A 112 -12.79 -3.92 8.84
CA THR A 112 -14.05 -3.47 8.25
C THR A 112 -14.00 -1.98 7.93
N ASN A 113 -14.87 -1.53 7.04
CA ASN A 113 -15.03 -0.11 6.75
C ASN A 113 -15.42 0.67 8.01
N GLU A 114 -16.23 0.08 8.90
CA GLU A 114 -16.59 0.68 10.19
C GLU A 114 -15.38 0.86 11.10
N GLU A 115 -14.49 -0.13 11.18
CA GLU A 115 -13.24 -0.02 11.95
C GLU A 115 -12.30 1.05 11.40
N LEU A 116 -12.21 1.19 10.07
CA LEU A 116 -11.45 2.27 9.42
C LEU A 116 -12.04 3.65 9.68
N LEU A 117 -13.36 3.73 9.80
CA LEU A 117 -14.11 4.98 10.04
C LEU A 117 -14.25 5.32 11.53
N THR A 118 -13.91 4.41 12.44
CA THR A 118 -14.11 4.56 13.89
C THR A 118 -13.46 5.82 14.46
N SER A 119 -12.31 6.23 13.92
CA SER A 119 -11.63 7.47 14.37
C SER A 119 -12.33 8.76 13.93
N GLY A 120 -13.29 8.67 12.99
CA GLY A 120 -13.97 9.80 12.34
C GLY A 120 -13.06 10.64 11.43
N LYS A 121 -11.75 10.37 11.40
CA LYS A 121 -10.74 11.16 10.68
C LYS A 121 -10.48 10.54 9.31
N THR A 122 -11.46 10.66 8.42
CA THR A 122 -11.32 10.34 6.99
C THR A 122 -11.10 11.60 6.16
N LYS A 123 -10.26 11.51 5.13
CA LYS A 123 -10.05 12.58 4.15
C LYS A 123 -9.75 11.99 2.77
N VAL A 124 -10.47 12.44 1.74
CA VAL A 124 -10.09 12.18 0.34
C VAL A 124 -8.79 12.95 0.06
N LEU A 125 -7.72 12.23 -0.27
CA LEU A 125 -6.42 12.81 -0.62
C LEU A 125 -6.39 13.23 -2.08
N THR A 126 -6.91 12.37 -2.95
CA THR A 126 -7.08 12.64 -4.38
C THR A 126 -8.30 11.88 -4.89
N THR A 127 -8.95 12.41 -5.91
CA THR A 127 -9.98 11.72 -6.69
C THR A 127 -9.39 10.91 -7.85
N SER A 128 -8.11 11.12 -8.18
CA SER A 128 -7.40 10.43 -9.26
C SER A 128 -5.98 10.03 -8.82
N ALA A 129 -5.76 8.73 -8.68
CA ALA A 129 -4.44 8.17 -8.44
C ALA A 129 -3.53 8.34 -9.67
N GLN A 130 -4.09 8.34 -10.88
CA GLN A 130 -3.32 8.58 -12.10
C GLN A 130 -2.77 10.00 -12.17
N GLU A 131 -3.54 11.02 -11.79
CA GLU A 131 -3.05 12.41 -11.73
C GLU A 131 -1.88 12.55 -10.75
N VAL A 132 -1.94 11.89 -9.59
CA VAL A 132 -0.82 11.89 -8.64
C VAL A 132 0.45 11.29 -9.26
N LEU A 133 0.34 10.18 -9.99
CA LEU A 133 1.48 9.58 -10.68
C LEU A 133 2.00 10.47 -11.82
N LYS A 134 1.11 11.08 -12.61
CA LYS A 134 1.44 12.03 -13.68
C LYS A 134 2.20 13.23 -13.14
N GLU A 135 1.69 13.85 -12.09
CA GLU A 135 2.31 15.00 -11.43
C GLU A 135 3.67 14.63 -10.85
N PHE A 136 3.76 13.48 -10.17
CA PHE A 136 5.02 13.00 -9.62
C PHE A 136 6.08 12.82 -10.72
N LEU A 137 5.76 12.11 -11.80
CA LEU A 137 6.72 11.87 -12.88
C LEU A 137 7.13 13.17 -13.58
N ARG A 138 6.19 14.10 -13.82
CA ARG A 138 6.50 15.42 -14.41
C ARG A 138 7.52 16.19 -13.58
N ASN A 139 7.35 16.21 -12.25
CA ASN A 139 8.19 16.96 -11.34
C ASN A 139 9.48 16.24 -10.92
N ASN A 140 9.66 14.96 -11.28
CA ASN A 140 10.80 14.14 -10.87
C ASN A 140 11.46 13.46 -12.08
N GLN A 141 11.97 14.26 -13.01
CA GLN A 141 12.68 13.77 -14.19
C GLN A 141 14.02 13.12 -13.82
N ASN A 142 14.45 12.12 -14.61
CA ASN A 142 15.72 11.40 -14.45
C ASN A 142 15.91 10.72 -13.08
N ILE A 143 14.81 10.38 -12.39
CA ILE A 143 14.90 9.73 -11.09
C ILE A 143 15.34 8.26 -11.24
N GLY A 144 16.42 7.89 -10.55
CA GLY A 144 16.85 6.51 -10.42
C GLY A 144 16.38 5.92 -9.09
N ARG A 145 15.67 4.79 -9.12
CA ARG A 145 15.27 4.04 -7.93
C ARG A 145 15.66 2.57 -8.06
N LYS A 146 16.01 1.96 -6.93
CA LYS A 146 16.28 0.52 -6.81
C LYS A 146 15.20 -0.09 -5.90
N ILE A 147 15.04 -1.41 -5.97
CA ILE A 147 14.14 -2.12 -5.06
C ILE A 147 14.74 -2.08 -3.66
N GLU A 148 14.02 -1.47 -2.72
CA GLU A 148 14.48 -1.20 -1.35
C GLU A 148 14.12 -2.33 -0.36
N GLN A 149 13.49 -3.42 -0.81
CA GLN A 149 13.10 -4.56 0.02
C GLN A 149 12.30 -4.17 1.28
N ARG A 150 11.36 -3.22 1.11
CA ARG A 150 10.51 -2.69 2.20
C ARG A 150 9.64 -3.76 2.87
N LEU A 151 9.27 -4.80 2.13
CA LEU A 151 8.52 -5.95 2.63
C LEU A 151 9.42 -7.17 2.49
N VAL A 152 9.85 -7.73 3.61
CA VAL A 152 10.73 -8.90 3.66
C VAL A 152 9.98 -10.10 4.22
N TYR A 153 10.16 -11.25 3.58
CA TYR A 153 9.59 -12.53 4.00
C TYR A 153 10.75 -13.47 4.36
N VAL A 154 10.76 -13.98 5.59
CA VAL A 154 11.84 -14.80 6.19
C VAL A 154 11.37 -16.15 6.67
#